data_AF-A0A2U8H538-F1
#
_entry.id   AF-A0A2U8H538-F1
#
_cell.length_a   1.000
_cell.length_b   1.000
_cell.length_c   1.000
_cell.angle_alpha   90.00
_cell.angle_beta   90.00
_cell.angle_gamma   90.00
#
_symmetry.space_group_name_H-M   'P 1'
#
loop_
_entity.id
_entity.type
_entity.pdbx_description
1 polymer ?
#
loop_
_entity_poly.entity_id
_entity_poly.type
_entity_poly.pdbx_seq_one_letter_code
_entity_poly.pdbx_strand_id
1 'polypeptide(L)' 'MKFSRLFQPKNPQFWLLVALNLLSAAISWLLQSREFPPAIMLALATFALANFWLGLRIALWLMKEPPGPK' A
#
# COMPACT_ATOMS: atom_id res chain seq x y z
N MET A 1 -18.88 6.21 -1.44
CA MET A 1 -17.89 5.42 -0.68
C MET A 1 -17.55 6.19 0.59
N LYS A 2 -17.66 5.59 1.79
CA LYS A 2 -17.36 6.30 3.04
C LYS A 2 -15.88 6.12 3.38
N PHE A 3 -15.06 7.15 3.18
CA PHE A 3 -13.62 7.12 3.49
C PHE A 3 -13.34 6.83 4.98
N SER A 4 -14.27 7.19 5.88
CA SER A 4 -14.18 6.85 7.31
C SER A 4 -14.09 5.34 7.59
N ARG A 5 -14.43 4.47 6.62
CA ARG A 5 -14.31 3.01 6.73
C ARG A 5 -12.90 2.47 6.46
N LEU A 6 -11.98 3.29 5.96
CA LEU A 6 -10.59 2.87 5.81
C LEU A 6 -9.90 2.69 7.17
N PHE A 7 -10.26 3.50 8.17
CA PHE A 7 -9.62 3.47 9.48
C PHE A 7 -10.21 2.35 10.35
N GLN A 8 -9.67 1.14 10.21
CA GLN A 8 -10.08 -0.04 10.97
C GLN A 8 -8.86 -0.70 11.65
N PRO A 9 -8.32 -0.14 12.75
CA PRO A 9 -7.12 -0.68 13.40
C PRO A 9 -7.29 -2.10 13.94
N LYS A 10 -8.54 -2.53 14.19
CA LYS A 10 -8.88 -3.91 14.59
C LYS A 10 -8.83 -4.91 13.42
N ASN A 11 -8.77 -4.44 12.16
CA ASN A 11 -8.81 -5.30 10.98
C ASN A 11 -7.37 -5.59 10.49
N PRO A 12 -6.95 -6.86 10.33
CA PRO A 12 -5.61 -7.19 9.83
C PRO A 12 -5.33 -6.62 8.43
N GLN A 13 -6.36 -6.43 7.61
CA GLN A 13 -6.19 -5.84 6.28
C GLN A 13 -5.82 -4.36 6.30
N PHE A 14 -6.23 -3.63 7.34
CA PHE A 14 -5.76 -2.25 7.54
C PHE A 14 -4.25 -2.20 7.76
N TRP A 15 -3.72 -3.12 8.57
CA TRP A 15 -2.27 -3.22 8.78
C TRP A 15 -1.52 -3.64 7.53
N LEU A 16 -2.10 -4.52 6.72
CA LEU A 16 -1.55 -4.85 5.40
C LEU A 16 -1.51 -3.61 4.50
N LEU A 17 -2.58 -2.81 4.44
CA LEU A 17 -2.60 -1.55 3.70
C LEU A 17 -1.51 -0.58 4.18
N VAL A 18 -1.34 -0.44 5.51
CA VAL A 18 -0.29 0.39 6.11
C VAL A 18 1.10 -0.13 5.74
N ALA A 19 1.34 -1.44 5.86
CA ALA A 19 2.62 -2.06 5.51
C ALA A 19 2.97 -1.87 4.03
N LEU A 20 2.02 -2.06 3.12
CA LEU A 20 2.22 -1.81 1.69
C LEU A 20 2.55 -0.33 1.43
N ASN A 21 1.89 0.61 2.11
CA ASN A 21 2.21 2.03 1.97
C ASN A 21 3.59 2.40 2.53
N LEU A 22 3.96 1.84 3.68
CA LEU A 22 5.30 2.01 4.24
C LEU A 22 6.38 1.44 3.32
N LEU A 23 6.11 0.30 2.69
CA LEU A 23 7.00 -0.30 1.69
C LEU A 23 7.18 0.61 0.47
N SER A 24 6.09 1.22 -0.03
CA SER A 24 6.19 2.25 -1.07
C SER A 24 7.08 3.42 -0.65
N ALA A 25 6.89 3.93 0.58
CA ALA A 25 7.71 5.04 1.09
C ALA A 25 9.19 4.66 1.19
N ALA A 26 9.49 3.44 1.65
CA ALA A 26 10.85 2.92 1.73
C ALA A 26 11.51 2.78 0.34
N ILE A 27 10.77 2.27 -0.65
CA ILE A 27 11.26 2.17 -2.04
C ILE A 27 11.52 3.55 -2.63
N SER A 28 10.59 4.50 -2.46
CA SER A 28 10.77 5.88 -2.92
C SER A 28 11.98 6.54 -2.26
N TRP A 29 12.15 6.36 -0.95
CA TRP A 29 13.32 6.86 -0.24
C TRP A 29 14.62 6.23 -0.75
N LEU A 30 14.61 4.92 -1.01
CA LEU A 30 15.77 4.22 -1.55
C LEU A 30 16.14 4.76 -2.93
N LEU A 31 15.17 4.86 -3.85
CA LEU A 31 15.33 5.43 -5.20
C LEU A 31 15.83 6.88 -5.20
N GLN A 32 15.48 7.65 -4.17
CA GLN A 32 15.94 9.04 -4.04
C GLN A 32 17.33 9.14 -3.39
N SER A 33 17.69 8.19 -2.53
CA SER A 33 18.94 8.21 -1.77
C SER A 33 20.14 7.67 -2.55
N ARG A 34 19.90 6.86 -3.59
CA ARG A 34 20.96 6.20 -4.37
C ARG A 34 20.60 6.13 -5.83
N GLU A 35 21.62 6.23 -6.68
CA GLU A 35 21.47 5.92 -8.10
C GLU A 35 21.45 4.40 -8.30
N PHE A 36 20.48 3.93 -9.10
CA PHE A 36 20.33 2.52 -9.43
C PHE A 36 20.54 2.30 -10.93
N PRO A 37 21.16 1.18 -11.33
CA PRO A 37 21.16 0.74 -12.71
C PRO A 37 19.74 0.64 -13.30
N PRO A 38 19.55 0.86 -14.61
CA PRO A 38 18.23 0.85 -15.25
C PRO A 38 17.42 -0.43 -15.01
N ALA A 39 18.08 -1.59 -14.97
CA ALA A 39 17.44 -2.87 -14.71
C ALA A 39 16.81 -2.94 -13.29
N ILE A 40 17.51 -2.40 -12.28
CA ILE A 40 17.01 -2.36 -10.91
C ILE A 40 15.87 -1.34 -10.80
N MET A 41 15.99 -0.19 -11.47
CA MET A 41 14.89 0.78 -11.55
C MET A 41 13.62 0.16 -12.16
N LEU A 42 13.76 -0.61 -13.24
CA LEU A 42 12.63 -1.29 -13.87
C LEU A 42 11.96 -2.26 -12.90
N ALA A 43 12.75 -3.09 -12.21
CA ALA A 43 12.25 -4.04 -11.23
C ALA A 43 11.53 -3.34 -10.06
N LEU A 44 12.11 -2.27 -9.51
CA LEU A 44 11.50 -1.47 -8.45
C LEU A 44 10.22 -0.78 -8.91
N ALA A 45 10.18 -0.27 -10.15
CA ALA A 45 8.97 0.33 -10.72
C ALA A 45 7.84 -0.70 -10.89
N THR A 46 8.15 -1.89 -11.42
CA THR A 46 7.16 -2.99 -11.52
C THR A 46 6.66 -3.40 -10.13
N PHE A 47 7.56 -3.49 -9.16
CA PHE A 47 7.19 -3.83 -7.78
C PHE A 47 6.30 -2.75 -7.16
N ALA A 48 6.62 -1.46 -7.35
CA ALA A 48 5.81 -0.35 -6.86
C ALA A 48 4.40 -0.35 -7.47
N LEU A 49 4.27 -0.68 -8.76
CA LEU A 49 2.97 -0.82 -9.42
C LEU A 49 2.15 -1.98 -8.84
N ALA A 50 2.77 -3.14 -8.61
CA ALA A 50 2.10 -4.28 -7.97
C ALA A 50 1.65 -3.93 -6.55
N ASN A 51 2.51 -3.24 -5.79
CA ASN A 51 2.22 -2.78 -4.44
C ASN A 51 1.05 -1.78 -4.40
N PHE A 52 1.03 -0.82 -5.33
CA PHE A 52 -0.07 0.12 -5.51
C PHE A 52 -1.38 -0.61 -5.82
N TRP A 53 -1.36 -1.58 -6.74
CA TRP A 53 -2.55 -2.34 -7.12
C TRP A 53 -3.13 -3.14 -5.95
N LEU A 54 -2.26 -3.80 -5.16
CA LEU A 54 -2.66 -4.52 -3.95
C LEU A 54 -3.24 -3.58 -2.90
N GLY A 55 -2.58 -2.44 -2.64
CA GLY A 55 -3.06 -1.43 -1.71
C GLY A 55 -4.43 -0.88 -2.11
N LEU A 56 -4.62 -0.57 -3.40
CA LEU A 56 -5.89 -0.10 -3.95
C LEU A 56 -7.00 -1.16 -3.78
N ARG A 57 -6.70 -2.43 -4.08
CA ARG A 57 -7.66 -3.54 -3.90
C ARG A 57 -8.09 -3.69 -2.44
N ILE A 58 -7.16 -3.64 -1.50
CA ILE A 58 -7.44 -3.75 -0.06
C ILE A 58 -8.24 -2.53 0.42
N ALA A 59 -7.87 -1.32 0.01
CA ALA A 59 -8.61 -0.10 0.33
C ALA A 59 -10.07 -0.17 -0.15
N LEU A 60 -10.29 -0.62 -1.39
CA LEU A 60 -11.63 -0.79 -1.95
C LEU A 60 -12.43 -1.87 -1.20
N TRP A 61 -11.77 -2.94 -0.75
CA TRP A 61 -12.41 -3.98 0.06
C TRP A 61 -12.82 -3.44 1.45
N LEU A 62 -11.92 -2.73 2.14
CA LEU A 62 -12.19 -2.10 3.44
C LEU A 62 -13.33 -1.07 3.37
N MET A 63 -13.46 -0.37 2.24
CA MET A 63 -14.57 0.57 2.02
C MET A 63 -15.94 -0.14 1.85
N LYS A 64 -15.94 -1.36 1.31
CA LYS A 64 -17.15 -2.16 1.10
C LYS A 64 -17.64 -2.77 2.40
N GLU A 65 -16.76 -3.31 3.22
CA GLU A 65 -17.16 -3.92 4.49
C GLU A 65 -17.62 -2.87 5.52
N PRO A 66 -18.74 -3.11 6.22
CA PRO A 66 -19.07 -2.32 7.41
C PRO A 66 -18.01 -2.60 8.49
N PRO A 67 -17.48 -1.57 9.19
CA PRO A 67 -16.58 -1.80 10.31
C PRO A 67 -17.28 -2.72 11.31
N GLY A 68 -16.62 -3.82 11.69
CA GLY A 68 -17.16 -4.81 12.62
C GLY A 68 -17.71 -4.16 13.90
N PRO A 69 -18.66 -4.81 14.60
CA PRO A 69 -19.36 -4.21 15.73
C PRO A 69 -18.37 -3.64 16.77
N LYS A 70 -18.66 -2.42 17.21
CA LYS A 70 -17.79 -1.58 18.06
C LYS A 70 -17.35 -2.30 19.33
#